data_AF-I4YZZ3-F1
#
_entry.id   AF-I4YZZ3-F1
#
_cell.length_a   1.000
_cell.length_b   1.000
_cell.length_c   1.000
_cell.angle_alpha   90.00
_cell.angle_beta   90.00
_cell.angle_gamma   90.00
#
_symmetry.space_group_name_H-M   'P 1'
#
loop_
_entity.id
_entity.type
_entity.pdbx_description
1 polymer ?
#
loop_
_entity_poly.entity_id
_entity_poly.type
_entity_poly.pdbx_seq_one_letter_code
_entity_poly.pdbx_strand_id
1 'polypeptide(L)'
;MDRIRWQQDQVAGVPLNRHVGFVGPIEVGNVAYDGSNRFWIWSTPLQEDIWGYGPTEQAAKAALEAWLVSWLANFRPFFEALGNLHST
;
A
#
# COMPACT_ATOMS: atom_id res chain seq x y z
N MET A 1 -3.90 2.43 15.60
CA MET A 1 -3.99 1.12 14.91
C MET A 1 -3.56 1.37 13.49
N ASP A 2 -2.40 0.84 13.08
CA ASP A 2 -2.03 0.85 11.66
C ASP A 2 -3.04 -0.01 10.90
N ARG A 3 -3.66 0.59 9.89
CA ARG A 3 -4.73 -0.05 9.09
C ARG A 3 -4.16 -1.09 8.14
N ILE A 4 -2.88 -0.98 7.80
CA ILE A 4 -2.16 -1.92 6.94
C ILE A 4 -1.28 -2.81 7.82
N ARG A 5 -1.45 -4.12 7.69
CA ARG A 5 -0.53 -5.11 8.26
C ARG A 5 0.62 -5.31 7.29
N TRP A 6 1.82 -4.94 7.70
CA TRP A 6 3.04 -5.16 6.94
C TRP A 6 3.65 -6.52 7.28
N GLN A 7 3.99 -7.31 6.26
CA GLN A 7 4.66 -8.60 6.38
C GLN A 7 5.96 -8.57 5.58
N GLN A 8 7.08 -8.95 6.20
CA GLN A 8 8.34 -9.10 5.47
C GLN A 8 8.22 -10.28 4.52
N ASP A 9 8.61 -10.05 3.27
CA ASP A 9 8.60 -11.08 2.25
C ASP A 9 9.83 -11.98 2.36
N GLN A 10 9.72 -13.19 1.85
CA GLN A 10 10.76 -14.20 1.93
C GLN A 10 10.74 -15.13 0.72
N VAL A 11 11.91 -15.56 0.28
CA VAL A 11 12.07 -16.57 -0.78
C VAL A 11 12.87 -17.73 -0.19
N ALA A 12 12.32 -18.94 -0.26
CA ALA A 12 12.92 -20.13 0.34
C ALA A 12 13.34 -19.96 1.82
N GLY A 13 12.55 -19.20 2.59
CA GLY A 13 12.82 -18.91 4.01
C GLY A 13 13.87 -17.82 4.26
N VAL A 14 14.41 -17.19 3.20
CA VAL A 14 15.35 -16.07 3.31
C VAL A 14 14.58 -14.76 3.29
N PRO A 15 14.63 -13.92 4.34
CA PRO A 15 13.96 -12.62 4.36
C PRO A 15 14.53 -11.69 3.30
N LEU A 16 13.66 -11.02 2.56
CA LEU A 16 14.02 -10.00 1.59
C LEU A 16 13.95 -8.61 2.23
N ASN A 17 14.67 -7.64 1.64
CA ASN A 17 14.42 -6.22 1.91
C ASN A 17 13.16 -5.75 1.15
N ARG A 18 12.06 -6.46 1.36
CA ARG A 18 10.75 -6.23 0.76
C ARG A 18 9.68 -6.53 1.79
N HIS A 19 8.70 -5.65 1.89
CA HIS A 19 7.55 -5.76 2.78
C HIS A 19 6.28 -5.65 1.97
N VAL A 20 5.33 -6.56 2.19
CA VAL A 20 4.02 -6.55 1.54
C VAL A 20 2.97 -6.08 2.56
N GLY A 21 2.14 -5.13 2.15
CA GLY A 21 1.09 -4.52 2.96
C GLY A 21 -0.27 -5.14 2.66
N PHE A 22 -1.00 -5.49 3.72
CA PHE A 22 -2.32 -6.11 3.63
C PHE A 22 -3.39 -5.36 4.43
N VAL A 23 -4.59 -5.26 3.87
CA VAL A 23 -5.82 -4.91 4.59
C VAL A 23 -6.75 -6.11 4.54
N GLY A 24 -6.91 -6.81 5.67
CA GLY A 24 -7.55 -8.12 5.69
C GLY A 24 -6.82 -9.10 4.77
N PRO A 25 -7.51 -9.81 3.84
CA PRO A 25 -6.88 -10.70 2.88
C PRO A 25 -6.34 -9.99 1.62
N ILE A 26 -6.55 -8.68 1.47
CA ILE A 26 -6.23 -7.95 0.25
C ILE A 26 -4.83 -7.34 0.34
N GLU A 27 -3.98 -7.64 -0.63
CA GLU A 27 -2.72 -6.92 -0.85
C GLU A 27 -2.99 -5.51 -1.35
N VAL A 28 -2.45 -4.50 -0.68
CA VAL A 28 -2.64 -3.09 -1.04
C VAL A 28 -1.36 -2.43 -1.56
N GLY A 29 -0.21 -3.08 -1.39
CA GLY A 29 1.05 -2.68 -2.00
C GLY A 29 2.26 -3.34 -1.38
N ASN A 30 3.43 -3.00 -1.90
CA ASN A 30 4.71 -3.49 -1.40
C ASN A 30 5.71 -2.35 -1.31
N VAL A 31 6.69 -2.50 -0.42
CA VAL A 31 7.81 -1.59 -0.20
C VAL A 31 9.10 -2.40 -0.28
N ALA A 32 9.98 -2.10 -1.22
CA ALA A 32 11.22 -2.82 -1.47
C ALA A 32 12.42 -1.88 -1.51
N TYR A 33 13.56 -2.32 -0.97
CA TYR A 33 14.79 -1.56 -1.03
C TYR A 33 15.48 -1.73 -2.39
N ASP A 34 15.74 -0.62 -3.07
CA ASP A 34 16.60 -0.57 -4.23
C ASP A 34 18.03 -0.25 -3.80
N GLY A 35 18.89 -1.29 -3.79
CA GLY A 35 20.29 -1.17 -3.40
C GLY A 35 21.14 -0.34 -4.37
N SER A 36 20.75 -0.24 -5.64
CA SER A 36 21.49 0.52 -6.64
C SER A 36 21.33 2.02 -6.41
N ASN A 37 20.10 2.44 -6.12
CA ASN A 37 19.80 3.86 -5.91
C ASN A 37 19.72 4.28 -4.43
N ARG A 38 19.84 3.32 -3.51
CA ARG A 38 19.86 3.50 -2.05
C ARG A 38 18.60 4.17 -1.49
N PHE A 39 17.44 3.83 -2.02
CA PHE A 39 16.15 4.26 -1.50
C PHE A 39 15.16 3.10 -1.47
N TRP A 40 14.03 3.32 -0.80
CA TRP A 40 12.92 2.37 -0.76
C TRP A 40 11.89 2.77 -1.79
N ILE A 41 11.49 1.82 -2.63
CA ILE A 41 10.43 1.96 -3.62
C ILE A 41 9.15 1.41 -3.01
N TRP A 42 8.03 2.09 -3.20
CA TRP A 42 6.72 1.51 -2.97
C TRP A 42 5.96 1.37 -4.28
N SER A 43 5.11 0.36 -4.39
CA SER A 43 4.18 0.17 -5.50
C SER A 43 2.88 -0.45 -5.00
N THR A 44 1.82 -0.40 -5.81
CA THR A 44 0.53 -1.00 -5.49
C THR A 44 0.02 -1.88 -6.62
N PRO A 45 -0.61 -3.04 -6.33
CA PRO A 45 -1.30 -3.83 -7.36
C PRO A 45 -2.66 -3.25 -7.74
N LEU A 46 -3.14 -2.21 -7.04
CA LEU A 46 -4.49 -1.65 -7.23
C LEU A 46 -4.60 -0.78 -8.49
N GLN A 47 -3.47 -0.33 -9.05
CA GLN A 47 -3.42 0.44 -10.27
C GLN A 47 -2.07 0.22 -10.98
N GLU A 48 -2.11 0.02 -12.30
CA GLU A 48 -0.90 -0.14 -13.11
C GLU A 48 -0.02 1.12 -13.09
N ASP A 49 1.30 0.90 -13.17
CA ASP A 49 2.33 1.93 -13.24
C ASP A 49 2.35 2.96 -12.08
N ILE A 50 1.69 2.65 -10.96
CA ILE A 50 1.74 3.47 -9.76
C ILE A 50 2.84 2.98 -8.82
N TRP A 51 3.79 3.87 -8.58
CA TRP A 51 4.88 3.68 -7.65
C TRP A 51 5.41 5.04 -7.15
N GLY A 52 6.24 4.98 -6.12
CA GLY A 52 7.00 6.13 -5.63
C GLY A 52 8.17 5.66 -4.78
N TYR A 53 8.82 6.59 -4.09
CA TYR A 53 10.01 6.27 -3.29
C TYR A 53 10.05 7.04 -1.97
N GLY A 54 10.88 6.55 -1.04
CA GLY A 54 11.19 7.18 0.22
C GLY A 54 12.63 6.90 0.66
N PRO A 55 13.27 7.82 1.40
CA PRO A 55 14.66 7.65 1.85
C PRO A 55 14.80 6.55 2.92
N THR A 56 13.71 6.13 3.55
CA THR A 56 13.65 5.06 4.55
C THR A 56 12.46 4.14 4.26
N GLU A 57 12.50 2.93 4.81
CA GLU A 57 11.38 1.98 4.73
C GLU A 57 10.08 2.62 5.22
N GLN A 58 10.13 3.26 6.38
CA GLN A 58 8.97 3.91 6.99
C GLN A 58 8.41 5.05 6.14
N ALA A 59 9.29 5.83 5.50
CA ALA A 59 8.87 6.91 4.61
C ALA A 59 8.17 6.36 3.35
N ALA A 60 8.67 5.27 2.76
CA ALA A 60 8.02 4.63 1.62
C ALA A 60 6.67 4.01 2.00
N LYS A 61 6.57 3.36 3.16
CA LYS A 61 5.29 2.84 3.70
C LYS A 61 4.27 3.96 3.90
N ALA A 62 4.66 5.05 4.56
CA ALA A 62 3.80 6.20 4.78
C ALA A 62 3.36 6.88 3.47
N ALA A 63 4.24 6.95 2.48
CA ALA A 63 3.92 7.49 1.16
C ALA A 63 2.88 6.64 0.42
N LEU A 64 3.02 5.30 0.44
CA LEU A 64 2.00 4.40 -0.08
C LEU A 64 0.66 4.59 0.64
N GLU A 65 0.67 4.66 1.97
CA GLU A 65 -0.55 4.86 2.78
C GLU A 65 -1.25 6.18 2.42
N ALA A 66 -0.49 7.26 2.28
CA ALA A 66 -1.03 8.56 1.87
C ALA A 66 -1.62 8.52 0.45
N TRP A 67 -0.95 7.86 -0.48
CA TRP A 67 -1.47 7.64 -1.82
C TRP A 67 -2.76 6.82 -1.79
N LEU A 68 -2.81 5.72 -1.03
CA LEU A 68 -3.97 4.84 -0.93
C LEU A 68 -5.19 5.57 -0.36
N VAL A 69 -4.99 6.39 0.68
CA VAL A 69 -6.06 7.22 1.25
C VAL A 69 -6.61 8.19 0.20
N SER A 70 -5.73 8.85 -0.54
CA SER A 70 -6.12 9.79 -1.59
C SER A 70 -6.85 9.09 -2.74
N TRP A 71 -6.38 7.90 -3.12
CA TRP A 71 -6.98 7.09 -4.18
C TRP A 71 -8.37 6.60 -3.79
N LEU A 72 -8.53 6.08 -2.57
CA LEU A 72 -9.83 5.64 -2.04
C LEU A 72 -10.84 6.78 -1.91
N ALA A 73 -10.38 8.00 -1.64
CA ALA A 73 -11.24 9.17 -1.57
C ALA A 73 -12.01 9.45 -2.88
N ASN A 74 -11.48 9.03 -4.03
CA ASN A 74 -12.17 9.14 -5.32
C ASN A 74 -13.47 8.31 -5.37
N PHE A 75 -13.57 7.24 -4.59
CA PHE A 75 -14.74 6.36 -4.53
C PHE A 75 -15.74 6.76 -3.45
N ARG A 76 -15.42 7.74 -2.62
CA ARG A 76 -16.28 8.17 -1.51
C ARG A 76 -17.72 8.50 -1.95
N PRO A 77 -17.98 9.26 -3.03
CA PRO A 77 -19.35 9.56 -3.45
C PRO A 77 -20.17 8.31 -3.80
N PHE A 78 -19.51 7.29 -4.36
CA PHE A 78 -20.15 6.02 -4.69
C PHE A 78 -20.62 5.28 -3.44
N PHE A 79 -19.79 5.21 -2.40
CA PHE A 79 -20.15 4.55 -1.14
C PHE A 79 -21.24 5.31 -0.36
N GLU A 80 -21.20 6.64 -0.37
CA GLU A 80 -22.24 7.47 0.25
C GLU A 80 -23.60 7.27 -0.44
N ALA A 81 -23.63 7.19 -1.77
CA ALA A 81 -24.84 6.89 -2.52
C ALA A 81 -25.42 5.50 -2.20
N LEU A 82 -24.56 4.47 -2.10
CA LEU A 82 -24.95 3.11 -1.72
C LEU A 82 -25.53 3.03 -0.29
N GLY A 83 -24.95 3.75 0.66
CA GLY A 83 -25.48 3.80 2.04
C GLY A 83 -26.88 4.40 2.12
N ASN A 84 -27.15 5.41 1.30
CA ASN A 84 -28.46 6.05 1.23
C ASN A 84 -29.53 5.14 0.60
N LEU A 85 -29.16 4.31 -0.39
CA LEU A 85 -30.07 3.36 -1.05
C LEU A 85 -30.52 2.22 -0.12
N HIS A 86 -29.72 1.81 0.85
CA HIS A 86 -30.08 0.76 1.82
C HIS A 86 -30.81 1.30 3.07
N SER A 87 -31.03 2.62 3.16
CA SER A 87 -31.69 3.28 4.30
C SER A 87 -33.14 3.68 4.01
N THR A 88 -33.66 3.34 2.83
CA THR A 88 -35.05 3.49 2.35
C THR A 88 -35.68 2.13 2.09
#